data_AF-A0A930DK57-F1
#
_entry.id   AF-A0A930DK57-F1
#
_cell.length_a   1.000
_cell.length_b   1.000
_cell.length_c   1.000
_cell.angle_alpha   90.00
_cell.angle_beta   90.00
_cell.angle_gamma   90.00
#
_symmetry.space_group_name_H-M   'P 1'
#
loop_
_entity.id
_entity.type
_entity.pdbx_description
1 polymer ?
#
loop_
_entity_poly.entity_id
_entity_poly.type
_entity_poly.pdbx_seq_one_letter_code
_entity_poly.pdbx_strand_id
1 'polypeptide(L)'
;MSCTTILVGKDASYDGSTMIARNMDSGSGEYTLKKMISVSGKNPPKKYRSVLSHVEIPLPDKALDYICFPNALNDSGIWAGAGTNSANVSVSATETITSNELVLAADPLVVLHKEGRTEIPGGIGEEDMVSLLLPYIHSAREGVLRLGELLEKYGTYEMNGIAFSDTREIWWLETIGGHHFIAKRVPDDSYVMMANQQGIDSFDLKDAFGKQESHICSKDLREFIAEHHLNLSYEEEFNPRDAFGSHSDADHV
;
A
#
# COMPACT_ATOMS: atom_id res chain seq x y z
N MET A 1 -4.28 9.30 9.89
CA MET A 1 -3.41 9.00 11.05
C MET A 1 -2.01 9.44 10.71
N SER A 2 -1.16 9.79 11.69
CA SER A 2 0.18 10.34 11.42
C SER A 2 1.27 9.27 11.59
N CYS A 3 1.37 8.33 10.67
CA CYS A 3 2.36 7.25 10.77
C CYS A 3 3.78 7.74 10.38
N THR A 4 4.79 6.92 10.67
CA THR A 4 6.13 7.11 10.11
C THR A 4 6.73 5.74 9.88
N THR A 5 7.28 5.53 8.70
CA THR A 5 7.83 4.27 8.23
C THR A 5 9.34 4.37 8.01
N ILE A 6 10.07 3.32 8.39
CA ILE A 6 11.51 3.16 8.13
C ILE A 6 11.72 1.84 7.39
N LEU A 7 12.45 1.90 6.28
CA LEU A 7 12.85 0.75 5.49
C LEU A 7 14.38 0.69 5.45
N VAL A 8 14.99 -0.48 5.67
CA VAL A 8 16.45 -0.65 5.65
C VAL A 8 16.82 -1.83 4.77
N GLY A 9 17.52 -1.57 3.67
CA GLY A 9 18.04 -2.59 2.77
C GLY A 9 19.06 -3.50 3.45
N LYS A 10 19.24 -4.70 2.90
CA LYS A 10 20.09 -5.74 3.50
C LYS A 10 21.57 -5.36 3.62
N ASP A 11 22.10 -4.57 2.69
CA ASP A 11 23.50 -4.12 2.71
C ASP A 11 23.66 -2.81 3.51
N ALA A 12 22.56 -2.16 3.88
CA ALA A 12 22.52 -1.03 4.81
C ALA A 12 22.38 -1.45 6.28
N SER A 13 21.85 -2.65 6.54
CA SER A 13 21.72 -3.17 7.89
C SER A 13 23.02 -3.79 8.41
N TYR A 14 23.18 -3.83 9.73
CA TYR A 14 24.41 -4.35 10.34
C TYR A 14 24.59 -5.86 10.16
N ASP A 15 23.48 -6.61 10.08
CA ASP A 15 23.47 -8.08 10.09
C ASP A 15 23.07 -8.71 8.75
N GLY A 16 22.88 -7.92 7.70
CA GLY A 16 22.47 -8.43 6.39
C GLY A 16 20.96 -8.66 6.25
N SER A 17 20.15 -8.29 7.25
CA SER A 17 18.69 -8.46 7.21
C SER A 17 17.99 -7.30 6.50
N THR A 18 16.86 -7.58 5.89
CA THR A 18 15.90 -6.57 5.44
C THR A 18 15.02 -6.14 6.63
N MET A 19 14.78 -4.85 6.79
CA MET A 19 13.92 -4.34 7.88
C MET A 19 12.85 -3.40 7.35
N ILE A 20 11.60 -3.63 7.77
CA ILE A 20 10.49 -2.71 7.61
C ILE A 20 9.89 -2.42 8.99
N ALA A 21 9.75 -1.15 9.32
CA ALA A 21 9.22 -0.70 10.61
C ALA A 21 8.26 0.47 10.37
N ARG A 22 7.20 0.55 11.17
CA ARG A 22 6.23 1.65 11.12
C ARG A 22 5.63 1.89 12.50
N ASN A 23 5.49 3.15 12.88
CA ASN A 23 4.65 3.51 14.02
C ASN A 23 3.18 3.47 13.57
N MET A 24 2.35 2.73 14.30
CA MET A 24 0.90 2.67 14.06
C MET A 24 0.20 3.70 14.95
N ASP A 25 0.14 4.93 14.48
CA ASP A 25 -0.42 6.05 15.24
C ASP A 25 -1.95 6.05 15.23
N SER A 26 -2.56 6.43 16.35
CA SER A 26 -4.01 6.64 16.47
C SER A 26 -4.41 8.08 16.10
N GLY A 27 -5.70 8.33 15.91
CA GLY A 27 -6.24 9.68 15.81
C GLY A 27 -5.90 10.52 17.05
N SER A 28 -5.76 11.84 16.89
CA SER A 28 -5.45 12.74 18.00
C SER A 28 -6.50 12.64 19.11
N GLY A 29 -6.07 12.27 20.32
CA GLY A 29 -6.96 12.09 21.47
C GLY A 29 -7.63 10.71 21.54
N GLU A 30 -7.31 9.82 20.59
CA GLU A 30 -7.79 8.44 20.56
C GLU A 30 -6.65 7.47 20.90
N TYR A 31 -7.01 6.28 21.35
CA TYR A 31 -6.07 5.21 21.61
C TYR A 31 -6.63 3.88 21.11
N THR A 32 -5.96 3.30 20.13
CA THR A 32 -6.37 2.04 19.51
C THR A 32 -5.57 0.88 20.10
N LEU A 33 -6.19 0.12 21.00
CA LEU A 33 -5.59 -1.10 21.55
C LEU A 33 -5.28 -2.10 20.43
N LYS A 34 -4.05 -2.62 20.41
CA LYS A 34 -3.62 -3.70 19.51
C LYS A 34 -3.42 -5.00 20.28
N LYS A 35 -3.53 -6.13 19.57
CA LYS A 35 -3.14 -7.45 20.05
C LYS A 35 -2.23 -8.10 19.02
N MET A 36 -1.32 -8.98 19.46
CA MET A 36 -0.56 -9.86 18.57
C MET A 36 -1.28 -11.21 18.51
N ILE A 37 -1.51 -11.72 17.30
CA ILE A 37 -2.10 -13.05 17.11
C ILE A 37 -1.32 -13.87 16.08
N SER A 38 -1.41 -15.19 16.21
CA SER A 38 -1.03 -16.15 15.17
C SER A 38 -2.30 -16.68 14.53
N VAL A 39 -2.36 -16.63 13.20
CA VAL A 39 -3.51 -17.06 12.40
C VAL A 39 -3.08 -18.24 11.55
N SER A 40 -3.86 -19.32 11.61
CA SER A 40 -3.62 -20.46 10.73
C SER A 40 -4.22 -20.22 9.34
N GLY A 41 -3.46 -20.55 8.29
CA GLY A 41 -3.93 -20.61 6.91
C GLY A 41 -4.78 -21.84 6.60
N LYS A 42 -5.03 -22.73 7.57
CA LYS A 42 -5.92 -23.88 7.39
C LYS A 42 -7.39 -23.44 7.33
N ASN A 43 -8.13 -23.96 6.35
CA ASN A 43 -9.54 -23.65 6.12
C ASN A 43 -9.78 -22.13 6.02
N PRO A 44 -9.08 -21.40 5.13
CA PRO A 44 -9.27 -19.97 5.01
C PRO A 44 -10.70 -19.66 4.57
N PRO A 45 -11.24 -18.50 4.96
CA PRO A 45 -12.56 -18.08 4.47
C PRO A 45 -12.53 -17.96 2.95
N LYS A 46 -13.63 -18.32 2.29
CA LYS A 46 -13.76 -18.20 0.81
C LYS A 46 -13.96 -16.76 0.34
N LYS A 47 -14.32 -15.87 1.25
CA LYS A 47 -14.70 -14.50 0.98
C LYS A 47 -14.31 -13.60 2.15
N TYR A 48 -13.76 -12.45 1.82
CA TYR A 48 -13.53 -11.33 2.71
C TYR A 48 -14.66 -10.30 2.55
N ARG A 49 -15.05 -9.65 3.64
CA ARG A 49 -15.95 -8.50 3.62
C ARG A 49 -15.40 -7.43 4.57
N SER A 50 -15.14 -6.24 4.05
CA SER A 50 -14.69 -5.10 4.85
C SER A 50 -15.82 -4.57 5.72
N VAL A 51 -15.47 -3.90 6.82
CA VAL A 51 -16.46 -3.29 7.71
C VAL A 51 -16.80 -1.88 7.24
N LEU A 52 -15.82 -1.09 6.80
CA LEU A 52 -16.02 0.32 6.49
C LEU A 52 -16.54 0.54 5.08
N SER A 53 -15.97 -0.13 4.08
CA SER A 53 -16.35 0.08 2.68
C SER A 53 -17.42 -0.90 2.18
N HIS A 54 -17.72 -1.95 2.94
CA HIS A 54 -18.58 -3.07 2.56
C HIS A 54 -18.11 -3.85 1.32
N VAL A 55 -16.87 -3.66 0.87
CA VAL A 55 -16.31 -4.39 -0.27
C VAL A 55 -16.23 -5.88 0.02
N GLU A 56 -16.50 -6.69 -1.00
CA GLU A 56 -16.60 -8.13 -0.88
C GLU A 56 -15.67 -8.81 -1.89
N ILE A 57 -14.70 -9.57 -1.39
CA ILE A 57 -13.60 -10.10 -2.21
C ILE A 57 -13.51 -11.62 -2.06
N PRO A 58 -13.60 -12.41 -3.16
CA PRO A 58 -13.30 -13.84 -3.11
C PRO A 58 -11.82 -14.06 -2.80
N LEU A 59 -11.54 -14.99 -1.88
CA LEU A 59 -10.19 -15.29 -1.41
C LEU A 59 -9.66 -16.59 -2.03
N PRO A 60 -8.33 -16.71 -2.26
CA PRO A 60 -7.73 -17.97 -2.67
C PRO A 60 -7.97 -19.11 -1.66
N ASP A 61 -8.14 -20.33 -2.18
CA ASP A 61 -8.40 -21.53 -1.34
C ASP A 61 -7.22 -21.92 -0.44
N LYS A 62 -5.99 -21.52 -0.82
CA LYS A 62 -4.77 -21.83 -0.08
C LYS A 62 -4.25 -20.56 0.58
N ALA A 63 -4.05 -20.62 1.88
CA ALA A 63 -3.47 -19.55 2.69
C ALA A 63 -2.29 -20.08 3.51
N LEU A 64 -1.32 -19.21 3.78
CA LEU A 64 -0.20 -19.43 4.67
C LEU A 64 -0.60 -19.14 6.12
N ASP A 65 0.08 -19.77 7.08
CA ASP A 65 0.04 -19.35 8.47
C ASP A 65 0.80 -18.01 8.60
N TYR A 66 0.38 -17.13 9.51
CA TYR A 66 1.02 -15.82 9.70
C TYR A 66 0.81 -15.26 11.10
N ILE A 67 1.65 -14.30 11.48
CA ILE A 67 1.44 -13.44 12.65
C ILE A 67 1.01 -12.05 12.20
N CYS A 68 0.14 -11.38 12.96
CA CYS A 68 -0.26 -9.99 12.68
C CYS A 68 -0.69 -9.23 13.94
N PHE A 69 -0.96 -7.93 13.76
CA PHE A 69 -1.22 -6.97 14.84
C PHE A 69 -2.58 -6.25 14.70
N PRO A 70 -3.72 -6.98 14.72
CA PRO A 70 -5.04 -6.39 14.56
C PRO A 70 -5.45 -5.51 15.75
N ASN A 71 -6.49 -4.71 15.53
CA ASN A 71 -7.18 -4.05 16.63
C ASN A 71 -7.66 -5.09 17.65
N ALA A 72 -7.54 -4.76 18.94
CA ALA A 72 -8.00 -5.61 20.01
C ALA A 72 -9.53 -5.69 20.00
N LEU A 73 -10.18 -4.55 19.74
CA LEU A 73 -11.61 -4.39 19.53
C LEU A 73 -11.94 -4.57 18.04
N ASN A 74 -13.07 -5.23 17.75
CA ASN A 74 -13.49 -5.57 16.38
C ASN A 74 -14.68 -4.71 15.92
N ASP A 75 -14.72 -3.43 16.29
CA ASP A 75 -15.84 -2.53 15.98
C ASP A 75 -15.75 -1.89 14.58
N SER A 76 -14.54 -1.75 14.04
CA SER A 76 -14.27 -0.97 12.82
C SER A 76 -13.53 -1.76 11.73
N GLY A 77 -13.48 -3.09 11.83
CA GLY A 77 -12.69 -3.94 10.92
C GLY A 77 -11.56 -4.70 11.61
N ILE A 78 -10.72 -5.37 10.82
CA ILE A 78 -9.60 -6.17 11.34
C ILE A 78 -8.38 -5.29 11.68
N TRP A 79 -8.01 -4.37 10.77
CA TRP A 79 -6.90 -3.44 10.97
C TRP A 79 -5.60 -4.14 11.39
N ALA A 80 -5.22 -5.18 10.65
CA ALA A 80 -4.09 -6.05 10.96
C ALA A 80 -2.74 -5.32 10.97
N GLY A 81 -2.61 -4.20 10.25
CA GLY A 81 -1.51 -3.23 10.37
C GLY A 81 -0.17 -3.68 9.83
N ALA A 82 0.37 -4.75 10.38
CA ALA A 82 1.58 -5.40 9.90
C ALA A 82 1.54 -6.90 10.21
N GLY A 83 2.49 -7.64 9.65
CA GLY A 83 2.67 -9.05 9.99
C GLY A 83 3.71 -9.73 9.12
N THR A 84 3.98 -11.00 9.46
CA THR A 84 4.92 -11.87 8.74
C THR A 84 4.28 -13.25 8.55
N ASN A 85 4.36 -13.80 7.34
CA ASN A 85 3.82 -15.12 7.01
C ASN A 85 4.88 -16.23 7.10
N SER A 86 4.42 -17.49 6.96
CA SER A 86 5.28 -18.68 7.01
C SER A 86 6.24 -18.83 5.83
N ALA A 87 6.15 -17.97 4.80
CA ALA A 87 7.11 -17.87 3.71
C ALA A 87 8.20 -16.80 3.98
N ASN A 88 8.25 -16.23 5.20
CA ASN A 88 9.14 -15.14 5.58
C ASN A 88 8.94 -13.86 4.75
N VAL A 89 7.69 -13.59 4.36
CA VAL A 89 7.29 -12.32 3.77
C VAL A 89 6.60 -11.49 4.84
N SER A 90 7.02 -10.23 4.97
CA SER A 90 6.43 -9.25 5.86
C SER A 90 5.72 -8.15 5.08
N VAL A 91 4.60 -7.67 5.62
CA VAL A 91 3.82 -6.55 5.08
C VAL A 91 3.58 -5.56 6.20
N SER A 92 3.69 -4.27 5.90
CA SER A 92 3.22 -3.17 6.74
C SER A 92 2.31 -2.28 5.89
N ALA A 93 1.03 -2.20 6.28
CA ALA A 93 -0.01 -1.42 5.63
C ALA A 93 -0.84 -0.69 6.71
N THR A 94 -0.87 0.64 6.76
CA THR A 94 -0.37 1.61 5.76
C THR A 94 0.31 2.83 6.37
N GLU A 95 1.11 3.50 5.56
CA GLU A 95 1.46 4.90 5.76
C GLU A 95 0.43 5.74 5.01
N THR A 96 -0.43 6.51 5.69
CA THR A 96 -1.33 7.41 4.96
C THR A 96 -0.49 8.46 4.24
N ILE A 97 -0.58 8.55 2.92
CA ILE A 97 0.17 9.52 2.11
C ILE A 97 -0.76 10.59 1.54
N THR A 98 -0.20 11.54 0.79
CA THR A 98 -0.95 12.62 0.13
C THR A 98 -1.23 12.32 -1.33
N SER A 99 -2.12 13.12 -1.93
CA SER A 99 -2.31 13.21 -3.37
C SER A 99 -2.64 14.67 -3.76
N ASN A 100 -2.99 14.92 -5.01
CA ASN A 100 -3.46 16.22 -5.49
C ASN A 100 -4.81 16.14 -6.21
N GLU A 101 -5.42 17.32 -6.42
CA GLU A 101 -6.75 17.44 -7.03
C GLU A 101 -6.80 16.93 -8.48
N LEU A 102 -5.70 17.01 -9.24
CA LEU A 102 -5.68 16.54 -10.63
C LEU A 102 -5.78 15.02 -10.70
N VAL A 103 -5.01 14.31 -9.88
CA VAL A 103 -5.09 12.85 -9.76
C VAL A 103 -6.48 12.43 -9.29
N LEU A 104 -7.01 13.07 -8.24
CA LEU A 104 -8.32 12.70 -7.69
C LEU A 104 -9.50 13.06 -8.62
N ALA A 105 -9.32 14.02 -9.53
CA ALA A 105 -10.30 14.31 -10.58
C ALA A 105 -10.24 13.28 -11.73
N ALA A 106 -9.04 12.80 -12.06
CA ALA A 106 -8.81 11.83 -13.12
C ALA A 106 -9.18 10.40 -12.70
N ASP A 107 -8.85 10.02 -11.47
CA ASP A 107 -9.14 8.71 -10.87
C ASP A 107 -9.61 8.88 -9.41
N PRO A 108 -10.91 9.18 -9.20
CA PRO A 108 -11.46 9.43 -7.88
C PRO A 108 -11.41 8.22 -6.95
N LEU A 109 -11.28 8.47 -5.64
CA LEU A 109 -11.36 7.44 -4.61
C LEU A 109 -12.71 6.69 -4.65
N VAL A 110 -12.66 5.38 -4.45
CA VAL A 110 -13.82 4.48 -4.49
C VAL A 110 -14.49 4.44 -3.12
N VAL A 111 -15.26 5.48 -2.80
CA VAL A 111 -15.93 5.62 -1.50
C VAL A 111 -17.29 4.90 -1.46
N LEU A 112 -17.59 4.29 -0.31
CA LEU A 112 -18.93 3.77 -0.01
C LEU A 112 -19.95 4.92 -0.08
N HIS A 113 -21.02 4.73 -0.86
CA HIS A 113 -22.08 5.72 -0.98
C HIS A 113 -23.45 5.07 -1.17
N LYS A 114 -24.49 5.92 -1.17
CA LYS A 114 -25.89 5.49 -1.32
C LYS A 114 -26.53 6.11 -2.55
N GLU A 115 -27.14 5.27 -3.37
CA GLU A 115 -28.06 5.68 -4.42
C GLU A 115 -29.49 5.34 -4.00
N GLY A 116 -30.21 6.35 -3.51
CA GLY A 116 -31.53 6.18 -2.91
C GLY A 116 -31.48 5.33 -1.64
N ARG A 117 -31.93 4.07 -1.73
CA ARG A 117 -31.92 3.10 -0.62
C ARG A 117 -30.87 2.00 -0.78
N THR A 118 -30.13 1.99 -1.89
CA THR A 118 -29.12 0.98 -2.20
C THR A 118 -27.75 1.48 -1.79
N GLU A 119 -27.02 0.67 -1.03
CA GLU A 119 -25.61 0.91 -0.74
C GLU A 119 -24.75 0.38 -1.89
N ILE A 120 -23.82 1.22 -2.36
CA ILE A 120 -22.80 0.86 -3.35
C ILE A 120 -21.47 0.76 -2.61
N PRO A 121 -20.91 -0.46 -2.46
CA PRO A 121 -19.65 -0.67 -1.76
C PRO A 121 -18.50 0.20 -2.30
N GLY A 122 -17.63 0.64 -1.40
CA GLY A 122 -16.37 1.28 -1.74
C GLY A 122 -15.27 0.26 -2.09
N GLY A 123 -14.03 0.75 -2.19
CA GLY A 123 -12.84 -0.05 -2.43
C GLY A 123 -12.17 -0.59 -1.16
N ILE A 124 -10.92 -1.02 -1.26
CA ILE A 124 -10.12 -1.48 -0.11
C ILE A 124 -9.42 -0.30 0.60
N GLY A 125 -9.08 -0.45 1.87
CA GLY A 125 -8.32 0.52 2.67
C GLY A 125 -7.38 -0.16 3.67
N GLU A 126 -6.80 0.63 4.58
CA GLU A 126 -5.85 0.16 5.59
C GLU A 126 -6.41 -1.00 6.44
N GLU A 127 -7.73 -1.00 6.69
CA GLU A 127 -8.39 -2.07 7.45
C GLU A 127 -8.21 -3.47 6.82
N ASP A 128 -8.05 -3.53 5.49
CA ASP A 128 -8.17 -4.72 4.66
C ASP A 128 -6.83 -5.30 4.22
N MET A 129 -5.88 -4.42 3.85
CA MET A 129 -4.74 -4.78 2.99
C MET A 129 -3.90 -5.93 3.53
N VAL A 130 -3.50 -5.91 4.80
CA VAL A 130 -2.69 -7.00 5.38
C VAL A 130 -3.42 -8.34 5.32
N SER A 131 -4.73 -8.37 5.57
CA SER A 131 -5.54 -9.59 5.53
C SER A 131 -5.72 -10.12 4.10
N LEU A 132 -5.79 -9.23 3.11
CA LEU A 132 -5.91 -9.58 1.70
C LEU A 132 -4.58 -10.00 1.06
N LEU A 133 -3.44 -9.66 1.67
CA LEU A 133 -2.10 -9.86 1.12
C LEU A 133 -1.35 -10.99 1.83
N LEU A 134 -1.08 -10.83 3.13
CA LEU A 134 -0.11 -11.61 3.88
C LEU A 134 -0.30 -13.14 3.79
N PRO A 135 -1.52 -13.71 3.80
CA PRO A 135 -1.71 -15.16 3.70
C PRO A 135 -1.46 -15.72 2.29
N TYR A 136 -1.30 -14.88 1.27
CA TYR A 136 -1.44 -15.28 -0.14
C TYR A 136 -0.23 -14.92 -1.00
N ILE A 137 0.89 -14.52 -0.39
CA ILE A 137 2.11 -14.08 -1.08
C ILE A 137 3.35 -14.81 -0.56
N HIS A 138 4.32 -15.07 -1.44
CA HIS A 138 5.53 -15.84 -1.15
C HIS A 138 6.82 -15.04 -1.42
N SER A 139 6.70 -13.81 -1.90
CA SER A 139 7.80 -12.83 -2.00
C SER A 139 7.29 -11.40 -1.83
N ALA A 140 8.19 -10.45 -1.55
CA ALA A 140 7.83 -9.04 -1.46
C ALA A 140 7.26 -8.51 -2.79
N ARG A 141 7.89 -8.90 -3.91
CA ARG A 141 7.44 -8.58 -5.26
C ARG A 141 6.05 -9.15 -5.58
N GLU A 142 5.74 -10.38 -5.18
CA GLU A 142 4.39 -10.94 -5.32
C GLU A 142 3.37 -10.14 -4.51
N GLY A 143 3.78 -9.59 -3.36
CA GLY A 143 3.01 -8.60 -2.59
C GLY A 143 2.61 -7.37 -3.41
N VAL A 144 3.58 -6.75 -4.07
CA VAL A 144 3.36 -5.59 -4.96
C VAL A 144 2.37 -5.94 -6.07
N LEU A 145 2.59 -7.05 -6.79
CA LEU A 145 1.74 -7.45 -7.90
C LEU A 145 0.31 -7.75 -7.45
N ARG A 146 0.15 -8.49 -6.35
CA ARG A 146 -1.16 -8.82 -5.80
C ARG A 146 -1.91 -7.57 -5.35
N LEU A 147 -1.24 -6.63 -4.67
CA LEU A 147 -1.89 -5.39 -4.28
C LEU A 147 -2.30 -4.57 -5.51
N GLY A 148 -1.44 -4.50 -6.53
CA GLY A 148 -1.77 -3.87 -7.80
C GLY A 148 -3.02 -4.44 -8.46
N GLU A 149 -3.16 -5.78 -8.52
CA GLU A 149 -4.35 -6.44 -9.05
C GLU A 149 -5.62 -6.16 -8.23
N LEU A 150 -5.49 -6.06 -6.90
CA LEU A 150 -6.60 -5.72 -6.01
C LEU A 150 -7.05 -4.26 -6.20
N LEU A 151 -6.11 -3.33 -6.35
CA LEU A 151 -6.39 -1.92 -6.64
C LEU A 151 -7.03 -1.74 -8.00
N GLU A 152 -6.49 -2.37 -9.06
CA GLU A 152 -7.05 -2.34 -10.41
C GLU A 152 -8.52 -2.83 -10.42
N LYS A 153 -8.83 -3.84 -9.60
CA LYS A 153 -10.14 -4.50 -9.62
C LYS A 153 -11.19 -3.89 -8.69
N TYR A 154 -10.79 -3.48 -7.49
CA TYR A 154 -11.72 -3.04 -6.44
C TYR A 154 -11.55 -1.57 -6.07
N GLY A 155 -10.45 -0.95 -6.51
CA GLY A 155 -10.05 0.39 -6.13
C GLY A 155 -9.80 0.54 -4.63
N THR A 156 -9.51 1.77 -4.20
CA THR A 156 -9.29 2.15 -2.81
C THR A 156 -10.01 3.44 -2.47
N TYR A 157 -10.38 3.59 -1.20
CA TYR A 157 -10.95 4.82 -0.65
C TYR A 157 -9.92 5.68 0.09
N GLU A 158 -8.63 5.33 0.02
CA GLU A 158 -7.55 5.99 0.75
C GLU A 158 -6.28 6.13 -0.10
N MET A 159 -5.42 7.07 0.28
CA MET A 159 -4.08 7.26 -0.30
C MET A 159 -3.07 6.67 0.67
N ASN A 160 -2.36 5.62 0.24
CA ASN A 160 -1.57 4.79 1.15
C ASN A 160 -0.22 4.40 0.55
N GLY A 161 0.78 4.34 1.43
CA GLY A 161 2.07 3.70 1.25
C GLY A 161 2.11 2.34 1.94
N ILE A 162 2.68 1.33 1.28
CA ILE A 162 2.71 -0.06 1.74
C ILE A 162 4.12 -0.62 1.56
N ALA A 163 4.67 -1.18 2.64
CA ALA A 163 5.97 -1.84 2.62
C ALA A 163 5.81 -3.36 2.53
N PHE A 164 6.57 -3.97 1.62
CA PHE A 164 6.73 -5.41 1.49
C PHE A 164 8.19 -5.78 1.69
N SER A 165 8.46 -6.84 2.43
CA SER A 165 9.83 -7.32 2.66
C SER A 165 9.87 -8.83 2.64
N ASP A 166 10.88 -9.39 1.98
CA ASP A 166 11.27 -10.79 2.16
C ASP A 166 12.76 -10.86 2.52
N THR A 167 13.35 -12.05 2.55
CA THR A 167 14.76 -12.22 2.95
C THR A 167 15.77 -11.63 1.96
N ARG A 168 15.34 -11.13 0.80
CA ARG A 168 16.22 -10.63 -0.26
C ARG A 168 15.98 -9.16 -0.62
N GLU A 169 14.73 -8.71 -0.62
CA GLU A 169 14.37 -7.39 -1.14
C GLU A 169 13.24 -6.72 -0.35
N ILE A 170 13.21 -5.38 -0.41
CA ILE A 170 12.13 -4.54 0.12
C ILE A 170 11.52 -3.76 -1.04
N TRP A 171 10.19 -3.68 -1.04
CA TRP A 171 9.41 -2.87 -1.97
C TRP A 171 8.55 -1.86 -1.22
N TRP A 172 8.53 -0.63 -1.73
CA TRP A 172 7.62 0.42 -1.30
C TRP A 172 6.60 0.66 -2.42
N LEU A 173 5.32 0.49 -2.12
CA LEU A 173 4.20 0.76 -3.04
C LEU A 173 3.42 1.98 -2.55
N GLU A 174 3.06 2.88 -3.46
CA GLU A 174 2.18 4.02 -3.21
C GLU A 174 0.94 3.92 -4.10
N THR A 175 -0.24 4.05 -3.51
CA THR A 175 -1.50 4.14 -4.26
C THR A 175 -1.61 5.53 -4.90
N ILE A 176 -2.13 5.57 -6.13
CA ILE A 176 -2.31 6.79 -6.92
C ILE A 176 -3.78 6.84 -7.34
N GLY A 177 -4.55 7.79 -6.79
CA GLY A 177 -5.99 7.87 -7.04
C GLY A 177 -6.75 6.64 -6.53
N GLY A 178 -7.87 6.35 -7.18
CA GLY A 178 -8.75 5.23 -6.84
C GLY A 178 -8.21 3.85 -7.21
N HIS A 179 -7.44 3.71 -8.30
CA HIS A 179 -7.10 2.40 -8.88
C HIS A 179 -5.63 2.27 -9.32
N HIS A 180 -4.90 3.37 -9.47
CA HIS A 180 -3.52 3.32 -9.92
C HIS A 180 -2.54 3.10 -8.76
N PHE A 181 -1.33 2.65 -9.09
CA PHE A 181 -0.24 2.54 -8.14
C PHE A 181 1.13 2.64 -8.82
N ILE A 182 2.13 2.95 -8.01
CA ILE A 182 3.55 2.80 -8.34
C ILE A 182 4.25 2.05 -7.21
N ALA A 183 5.30 1.31 -7.53
CA ALA A 183 6.12 0.63 -6.55
C ALA A 183 7.59 0.65 -6.95
N LYS A 184 8.45 0.90 -5.96
CA LYS A 184 9.90 1.00 -6.13
C LYS A 184 10.60 0.06 -5.15
N ARG A 185 11.56 -0.71 -5.65
CA ARG A 185 12.46 -1.51 -4.83
C ARG A 185 13.40 -0.59 -4.07
N VAL A 186 13.54 -0.80 -2.77
CA VAL A 186 14.56 -0.10 -1.97
C VAL A 186 15.92 -0.70 -2.35
N PRO A 187 16.93 0.11 -2.73
CA PRO A 187 18.27 -0.40 -2.98
C PRO A 187 18.84 -1.09 -1.74
N ASP A 188 19.68 -2.09 -1.96
CA ASP A 188 20.16 -2.95 -0.87
C ASP A 188 21.01 -2.18 0.15
N ASP A 189 21.76 -1.18 -0.30
CA ASP A 189 22.68 -0.34 0.47
C ASP A 189 22.03 0.98 0.96
N SER A 190 20.70 1.08 0.90
CA SER A 190 19.96 2.29 1.23
C SER A 190 18.94 2.08 2.36
N TYR A 191 18.51 3.19 2.95
CA TYR A 191 17.36 3.22 3.86
C TYR A 191 16.38 4.31 3.42
N VAL A 192 15.11 4.17 3.82
CA VAL A 192 14.04 5.12 3.53
C VAL A 192 13.41 5.55 4.86
N MET A 193 13.18 6.85 5.01
CA MET A 193 12.35 7.43 6.06
C MET A 193 11.13 8.03 5.38
N MET A 194 9.95 7.56 5.76
CA MET A 194 8.72 7.92 5.07
C MET A 194 7.70 8.46 6.06
N ALA A 195 7.22 9.67 5.81
CA ALA A 195 6.18 10.33 6.58
C ALA A 195 4.84 10.31 5.84
N ASN A 196 3.84 11.04 6.34
CA ASN A 196 2.51 11.13 5.73
C ASN A 196 2.45 12.05 4.51
N GLN A 197 3.26 11.76 3.51
CA GLN A 197 3.32 12.46 2.24
C GLN A 197 3.54 11.44 1.13
N GLN A 198 3.24 11.75 -0.13
CA GLN A 198 3.77 10.95 -1.23
C GLN A 198 5.30 11.05 -1.31
N GLY A 199 5.99 9.92 -1.41
CA GLY A 199 7.44 9.82 -1.16
C GLY A 199 8.32 9.48 -2.33
N ILE A 200 7.82 8.76 -3.34
CA ILE A 200 8.66 8.38 -4.48
C ILE A 200 8.93 9.63 -5.33
N ASP A 201 10.18 10.08 -5.31
CA ASP A 201 10.65 11.30 -5.97
C ASP A 201 11.33 11.06 -7.34
N SER A 202 11.50 9.80 -7.73
CA SER A 202 12.20 9.40 -8.94
C SER A 202 11.74 8.01 -9.38
N PHE A 203 11.34 7.88 -10.65
CA PHE A 203 10.74 6.65 -11.16
C PHE A 203 11.09 6.36 -12.61
N ASP A 204 11.77 5.24 -12.85
CA ASP A 204 12.13 4.81 -14.21
C ASP A 204 10.95 4.13 -14.91
N LEU A 205 10.23 4.91 -15.73
CA LEU A 205 9.15 4.40 -16.57
C LEU A 205 9.62 3.38 -17.61
N LYS A 206 10.89 3.35 -18.03
CA LYS A 206 11.37 2.32 -18.97
C LYS A 206 11.52 0.97 -18.25
N ASP A 207 12.03 0.98 -17.03
CA ASP A 207 12.10 -0.22 -16.20
C ASP A 207 10.70 -0.73 -15.83
N ALA A 208 9.81 0.15 -15.37
CA ALA A 208 8.46 -0.21 -14.92
C ALA A 208 7.58 -0.87 -16.00
N PHE A 209 7.79 -0.50 -17.27
CA PHE A 209 7.10 -1.08 -18.43
C PHE A 209 7.95 -2.13 -19.18
N GLY A 210 9.15 -2.39 -18.69
CA GLY A 210 10.13 -3.28 -19.31
C GLY A 210 10.40 -4.47 -18.42
N LYS A 211 11.60 -4.48 -17.81
CA LYS A 211 12.07 -5.62 -17.00
C LYS A 211 11.50 -5.64 -15.59
N GLN A 212 11.02 -4.50 -15.10
CA GLN A 212 10.53 -4.32 -13.75
C GLN A 212 11.56 -4.72 -12.68
N GLU A 213 12.85 -4.46 -12.91
CA GLU A 213 13.91 -4.86 -11.99
C GLU A 213 13.77 -4.11 -10.66
N SER A 214 13.52 -2.79 -10.71
CA SER A 214 13.39 -1.92 -9.53
C SER A 214 12.09 -1.13 -9.47
N HIS A 215 11.30 -1.09 -10.55
CA HIS A 215 10.05 -0.34 -10.62
C HIS A 215 8.91 -1.20 -11.16
N ILE A 216 7.72 -1.08 -10.57
CA ILE A 216 6.48 -1.71 -11.02
C ILE A 216 5.38 -0.66 -10.92
N CYS A 217 4.44 -0.62 -11.87
CA CYS A 217 3.31 0.31 -11.81
C CYS A 217 2.05 -0.26 -12.48
N SER A 218 0.96 0.50 -12.40
CA SER A 218 -0.22 0.30 -13.25
C SER A 218 0.16 0.24 -14.73
N LYS A 219 -0.54 -0.64 -15.47
CA LYS A 219 -0.22 -0.96 -16.87
C LYS A 219 -0.48 0.19 -17.83
N ASP A 220 -1.38 1.08 -17.47
CA ASP A 220 -1.83 2.26 -18.21
C ASP A 220 -1.30 3.57 -17.62
N LEU A 221 -0.31 3.51 -16.72
CA LEU A 221 0.17 4.70 -16.01
C LEU A 221 0.69 5.79 -16.98
N ARG A 222 1.29 5.41 -18.12
CA ARG A 222 1.79 6.39 -19.10
C ARG A 222 0.65 7.11 -19.80
N GLU A 223 -0.37 6.37 -20.20
CA GLU A 223 -1.60 6.86 -20.80
C GLU A 223 -2.31 7.77 -19.81
N PHE A 224 -2.48 7.34 -18.56
CA PHE A 224 -3.06 8.13 -17.48
C PHE A 224 -2.34 9.46 -17.27
N ILE A 225 -0.99 9.45 -17.18
CA ILE A 225 -0.19 10.68 -17.05
C ILE A 225 -0.40 11.60 -18.26
N ALA A 226 -0.39 11.05 -19.48
CA ALA A 226 -0.43 11.82 -20.71
C ALA A 226 -1.82 12.42 -20.98
N GLU A 227 -2.88 11.63 -20.83
CA GLU A 227 -4.27 12.03 -21.10
C GLU A 227 -4.77 13.08 -20.11
N HIS A 228 -4.31 13.02 -18.85
CA HIS A 228 -4.71 13.95 -17.80
C HIS A 228 -3.67 15.04 -17.51
N HIS A 229 -2.59 15.11 -18.31
CA HIS A 229 -1.52 16.12 -18.17
C HIS A 229 -0.92 16.19 -16.76
N LEU A 230 -0.72 15.03 -16.13
CA LEU A 230 -0.30 14.95 -14.71
C LEU A 230 1.19 15.24 -14.51
N ASN A 231 2.04 15.02 -15.52
CA ASN A 231 3.44 15.42 -15.42
C ASN A 231 3.57 16.93 -15.66
N LEU A 232 3.74 17.68 -14.57
CA LEU A 232 3.88 19.13 -14.59
C LEU A 232 5.32 19.59 -14.90
N SER A 233 6.28 18.66 -14.91
CA SER A 233 7.69 18.93 -15.13
C SER A 233 8.06 18.88 -16.62
N TYR A 234 9.02 19.71 -17.01
CA TYR A 234 9.67 19.67 -18.32
C TYR A 234 10.98 18.85 -18.32
N GLU A 235 11.35 18.27 -17.17
CA GLU A 235 12.55 17.46 -17.02
C GLU A 235 12.43 16.12 -17.76
N GLU A 236 13.58 15.56 -18.14
CA GLU A 236 13.62 14.25 -18.80
C GLU A 236 13.24 13.10 -17.85
N GLU A 237 13.57 13.24 -16.56
CA GLU A 237 13.24 12.25 -15.53
C GLU A 237 11.85 12.51 -14.94
N PHE A 238 11.07 11.45 -14.81
CA PHE A 238 9.73 11.52 -14.22
C PHE A 238 9.83 11.49 -12.68
N ASN A 239 9.31 12.55 -12.06
CA ASN A 239 9.16 12.66 -10.61
C ASN A 239 7.68 12.42 -10.21
N PRO A 240 7.36 11.27 -9.60
CA PRO A 240 5.98 10.98 -9.19
C PRO A 240 5.46 11.90 -8.09
N ARG A 241 6.32 12.36 -7.18
CA ARG A 241 5.89 13.30 -6.12
C ARG A 241 5.41 14.61 -6.71
N ASP A 242 6.06 15.11 -7.75
CA ASP A 242 5.62 16.32 -8.45
C ASP A 242 4.28 16.10 -9.19
N ALA A 243 4.13 14.94 -9.82
CA ALA A 243 2.95 14.61 -10.64
C ALA A 243 1.72 14.23 -9.80
N PHE A 244 1.91 13.52 -8.71
CA PHE A 244 0.83 12.84 -7.99
C PHE A 244 0.68 13.30 -6.54
N GLY A 245 1.74 13.83 -5.93
CA GLY A 245 1.79 14.23 -4.53
C GLY A 245 1.24 15.64 -4.29
N SER A 246 1.31 16.06 -3.02
CA SER A 246 0.95 17.40 -2.58
C SER A 246 2.11 18.41 -2.70
N HIS A 247 1.75 19.70 -2.80
CA HIS A 247 2.65 20.85 -2.79
C HIS A 247 2.14 21.93 -1.81
N SER A 248 1.91 21.53 -0.56
CA SER A 248 1.43 22.40 0.52
C SER A 248 2.60 22.92 1.37
N ASP A 249 2.39 23.97 2.17
CA ASP A 249 3.42 24.49 3.08
C ASP A 249 3.96 23.42 4.05
N ALA A 250 3.13 22.43 4.43
CA ALA A 250 3.54 21.32 5.28
C ALA A 250 4.57 20.38 4.61
N ASP A 251 4.69 20.43 3.29
CA ASP A 251 5.60 19.63 2.49
C ASP A 251 7.03 20.23 2.40
N HIS A 252 7.21 21.46 2.91
CA HIS A 252 8.47 22.21 2.87
C HIS A 252 9.21 22.27 4.23
N VAL A 253 8.71 21.56 5.25
CA VAL A 253 9.26 21.59 6.62
C VAL A 253 10.32 20.51 6.83
#